data_AF-A0AAW6J377-F1
#
_entry.id   AF-A0AAW6J377-F1
#
_cell.length_a   1.000
_cell.length_b   1.000
_cell.length_c   1.000
_cell.angle_alpha   90.00
_cell.angle_beta   90.00
_cell.angle_gamma   90.00
#
_symmetry.space_group_name_H-M   'P 1'
#
loop_
_entity.id
_entity.type
_entity.pdbx_description
1 polymer ?
#
loop_
_entity_poly.entity_id
_entity_poly.type
_entity_poly.pdbx_seq_one_letter_code
_entity_poly.pdbx_strand_id
1 'polypeptide(L)' 'MIKEPPLVLVKTWYELLSNAENESSKQRAEKMLLGAFGTPQAIQVYLKKYNIL' A
#
# COMPACT_ATOMS: atom_id res chain seq x y z
N MET A 1 15.32 -5.01 14.23
CA MET A 1 13.91 -4.57 14.20
C MET A 1 13.54 -4.26 12.76
N ILE A 2 12.58 -4.97 12.18
CA ILE A 2 11.99 -4.57 10.90
C ILE A 2 11.10 -3.37 11.21
N LYS A 3 11.46 -2.19 10.70
CA LYS A 3 10.64 -1.00 10.86
C LYS A 3 9.47 -1.10 9.89
N GLU A 4 8.25 -0.96 10.40
CA GLU A 4 7.07 -0.85 9.55
C GLU A 4 7.19 0.37 8.63
N PRO A 5 6.70 0.30 7.38
CA PRO A 5 6.63 1.47 6.52
C PRO A 5 5.74 2.56 7.15
N PRO A 6 6.04 3.84 6.92
CA PRO A 6 5.22 4.94 7.45
C PRO A 6 3.76 4.84 7.02
N LEU A 7 2.84 4.91 7.97
CA LEU A 7 1.39 4.78 7.74
C LEU A 7 0.87 5.75 6.66
N VAL A 8 1.34 6.99 6.66
CA VAL A 8 0.93 8.00 5.68
C VAL A 8 1.25 7.57 4.25
N LEU A 9 2.41 6.95 4.02
CA LEU A 9 2.80 6.48 2.70
C LEU A 9 1.94 5.31 2.25
N VAL A 10 1.68 4.36 3.16
CA VAL A 10 0.83 3.20 2.88
C VAL A 10 -0.59 3.65 2.52
N LYS A 11 -1.15 4.64 3.23
CA LYS A 11 -2.44 5.25 2.89
C LYS A 11 -2.42 5.90 1.50
N THR A 12 -1.43 6.75 1.21
CA THR A 12 -1.32 7.41 -0.10
C THR A 12 -1.21 6.39 -1.24
N TRP A 13 -0.40 5.34 -1.10
CA TRP A 13 -0.29 4.33 -2.14
C TRP A 13 -1.57 3.53 -2.28
N TYR A 14 -2.24 3.18 -1.18
CA TYR A 14 -3.53 2.49 -1.25
C TYR A 14 -4.59 3.36 -1.93
N GLU A 15 -4.69 4.63 -1.58
CA GLU A 15 -5.60 5.60 -2.21
C GLU A 15 -5.32 5.76 -3.71
N LEU A 16 -4.05 5.85 -4.11
CA LEU A 16 -3.66 5.90 -5.52
C LEU A 16 -4.02 4.62 -6.26
N LEU A 17 -3.79 3.45 -5.64
CA LEU A 17 -4.14 2.17 -6.25
C LEU A 17 -5.66 2.05 -6.47
N SER A 18 -6.46 2.51 -5.51
CA SER A 18 -7.92 2.42 -5.55
C SER A 18 -8.58 3.47 -6.45
N ASN A 19 -8.04 4.70 -6.48
CA ASN A 19 -8.76 5.86 -7.00
C ASN A 19 -8.05 6.61 -8.14
N ALA A 20 -6.79 6.29 -8.48
CA ALA A 20 -6.12 7.01 -9.56
C ALA A 20 -6.82 6.76 -10.91
N GLU A 21 -6.99 7.82 -11.69
CA GLU A 21 -7.61 7.74 -13.02
C GLU A 21 -6.70 7.08 -14.07
N ASN A 22 -5.38 7.22 -13.90
CA ASN A 22 -4.41 6.69 -14.84
C ASN A 22 -3.76 5.38 -14.33
N GLU A 23 -3.55 4.45 -15.25
CA GLU A 23 -3.02 3.12 -14.96
C GLU A 23 -1.56 3.15 -14.50
N SER A 24 -0.76 4.14 -14.93
CA SER A 24 0.64 4.24 -14.51
C SER A 24 0.77 4.55 -13.02
N SER A 25 -0.10 5.40 -12.47
CA SER A 25 -0.19 5.68 -11.03
C SER A 25 -0.62 4.45 -10.24
N LYS A 26 -1.61 3.68 -10.71
CA LYS A 26 -2.03 2.43 -10.05
C LYS A 26 -0.90 1.41 -10.00
N GLN A 27 -0.25 1.16 -11.13
CA GLN A 27 0.89 0.24 -11.21
C GLN A 27 2.05 0.68 -10.32
N ARG A 28 2.31 2.00 -10.25
CA ARG A 28 3.36 2.51 -9.37
C ARG A 28 2.99 2.29 -7.91
N ALA A 29 1.75 2.59 -7.51
CA ALA A 29 1.26 2.38 -6.16
C ALA A 29 1.32 0.90 -5.75
N GLU A 30 0.90 -0.01 -6.63
CA GLU A 30 1.01 -1.45 -6.42
C GLU A 30 2.47 -1.89 -6.19
N LYS A 31 3.41 -1.42 -7.02
CA LYS A 31 4.84 -1.69 -6.84
C LYS A 31 5.38 -1.18 -5.51
N MET A 32 4.95 -0.01 -5.04
CA MET A 32 5.38 0.53 -3.74
C MET A 32 4.87 -0.34 -2.59
N LEU A 33 3.60 -0.75 -2.63
CA LEU A 33 3.00 -1.62 -1.62
C LEU A 33 3.68 -3.00 -1.61
N LEU A 34 3.84 -3.63 -2.77
CA LEU A 34 4.52 -4.92 -2.89
C LEU A 34 6.00 -4.82 -2.49
N GLY A 35 6.69 -3.74 -2.83
CA GLY A 35 8.08 -3.52 -2.42
C GLY A 35 8.24 -3.34 -0.91
N ALA A 36 7.27 -2.73 -0.24
CA ALA A 36 7.31 -2.51 1.20
C ALA A 36 6.91 -3.75 2.02
N PHE A 37 5.98 -4.57 1.51
CA PHE A 37 5.37 -5.67 2.26
C PHE A 37 5.69 -7.07 1.73
N GLY A 38 6.23 -7.17 0.52
CA GLY A 38 6.61 -8.43 -0.14
C GLY A 38 5.45 -9.24 -0.70
N THR A 39 4.31 -9.28 -0.01
CA THR A 39 3.14 -10.07 -0.43
C THR A 39 1.82 -9.30 -0.32
N PRO A 40 0.82 -9.60 -1.18
CA PRO A 40 -0.53 -9.06 -1.04
C PRO A 40 -1.18 -9.34 0.33
N GLN A 41 -0.88 -10.50 0.93
CA GLN A 41 -1.41 -10.87 2.24
C GLN A 41 -0.86 -9.97 3.34
N ALA A 42 0.44 -9.67 3.31
CA ALA A 42 1.06 -8.75 4.27
C ALA A 42 0.50 -7.33 4.15
N ILE A 43 0.20 -6.88 2.92
CA ILE A 43 -0.50 -5.61 2.68
C ILE A 43 -1.87 -5.63 3.37
N GLN A 44 -2.70 -6.66 3.12
CA GLN A 44 -4.03 -6.76 3.74
C GLN A 44 -3.99 -6.79 5.27
N VAL A 45 -3.06 -7.54 5.86
CA VAL A 45 -2.89 -7.58 7.33
C VAL A 45 -2.58 -6.19 7.87
N TYR A 46 -1.69 -5.44 7.22
CA TYR A 46 -1.37 -4.08 7.61
C TYR A 46 -2.56 -3.13 7.47
N LEU A 47 -3.26 -3.16 6.32
CA LEU A 47 -4.42 -2.30 6.08
C LEU A 47 -5.52 -2.51 7.12
N LYS A 48 -5.80 -3.76 7.49
CA LYS A 48 -6.76 -4.11 8.56
C LYS A 48 -6.29 -3.62 9.93
N LYS A 49 -5.02 -3.83 10.29
CA LYS A 49 -4.43 -3.37 11.56
C LYS A 49 -4.64 -1.86 11.79
N TYR A 50 -4.63 -1.07 10.72
CA TYR A 50 -4.76 0.39 10.78
C TYR A 50 -6.13 0.92 10.33
N ASN A 51 -7.14 0.06 10.18
CA ASN A 51 -8.50 0.42 9.74
C ASN A 51 -8.53 1.22 8.43
N ILE A 52 -7.69 0.86 7.47
CA ILE A 52 -7.70 1.41 6.10
C ILE A 52 -8.64 0.58 5.22
N LEU A 53 -8.71 -0.73 5.45
CA LEU A 53 -9.55 -1.72 4.78
C LEU A 53 -10.35 -2.52 5.81
#